data_AF-A0A1G3U658-F1
#
_entry.id   AF-A0A1G3U658-F1
#
_cell.length_a   1.000
_cell.length_b   1.000
_cell.length_c   1.000
_cell.angle_alpha   90.00
_cell.angle_beta   90.00
_cell.angle_gamma   90.00
#
_symmetry.space_group_name_H-M   'P 1'
#
loop_
_entity.id
_entity.type
_entity.pdbx_description
1 polymer ?
#
loop_
_entity_poly.entity_id
_entity_poly.type
_entity_poly.pdbx_seq_one_letter_code
_entity_poly.pdbx_strand_id
1 'polypeptide(L)'
;MKKAFTMLELVMVMVIMGIVASIGAEIIASMYSNYLRSRTINRLESQTEITLEQIAKRLQYRIKGSVIARDVVGGNILSLADPNVGSSYNVLEWIGASNESLLGTPRPGWSGFIDLENNNTNRTAGTLKTSESNLTDAANTISALTDGDIDLSNGKEAAIIFKGISYNMADFGWGSPNNSDGSALHKVSVGATSDILTISNDANPTPTEITEQYTLAHTAYAIVPSNTNSTDFNLTLHYNYQPWDSEEYTDGNTSVLAEHASLFRFKQDESILRLKLCLHDANLTGVGDIIVVCKEKVIY
;
A
#
# COMPACT_ATOMS: atom_id res chain seq x y z
N MET A 1 -53.86 36.80 53.52
CA MET A 1 -52.45 36.87 53.97
C MET A 1 -51.69 35.71 53.34
N LYS A 2 -50.71 35.97 52.47
CA LYS A 2 -49.84 34.91 51.93
C LYS A 2 -48.90 34.46 53.05
N LYS A 3 -48.91 33.17 53.40
CA LYS A 3 -47.99 32.60 54.39
C LYS A 3 -46.56 32.73 53.85
N ALA A 4 -45.69 33.36 54.63
CA ALA A 4 -44.26 33.42 54.32
C ALA A 4 -43.60 32.07 54.65
N PHE A 5 -42.59 31.70 53.86
CA PHE A 5 -41.77 30.51 54.05
C PHE A 5 -41.08 30.52 55.42
N THR A 6 -40.99 29.35 56.05
CA THR A 6 -40.23 29.20 57.30
C THR A 6 -38.73 29.04 56.99
N MET A 7 -37.85 29.52 57.87
CA MET A 7 -36.39 29.46 57.64
C MET A 7 -35.88 28.02 57.47
N LEU A 8 -36.50 27.06 58.16
CA LEU A 8 -36.20 25.63 58.06
C LEU A 8 -36.46 25.08 56.65
N GLU A 9 -37.59 25.47 56.05
CA GLU A 9 -38.00 25.03 54.72
C GLU A 9 -37.06 25.55 53.63
N LEU A 10 -36.53 26.77 53.79
CA LEU A 10 -35.54 27.36 52.88
C LEU A 10 -34.19 26.62 52.93
N VAL A 11 -33.73 26.22 54.11
CA VAL A 11 -32.50 25.41 54.26
C VAL A 11 -32.68 24.02 53.63
N MET A 12 -33.82 23.37 53.86
CA MET A 12 -34.12 22.06 53.26
C MET A 12 -34.09 22.12 51.73
N VAL A 13 -34.67 23.17 51.12
CA VAL A 13 -34.65 23.36 49.66
C VAL A 13 -33.23 23.56 49.14
N MET A 14 -32.39 24.37 49.81
CA MET A 14 -31.00 24.55 49.38
C MET A 14 -30.19 23.25 49.42
N VAL A 15 -30.37 22.43 50.47
CA VAL A 15 -29.68 21.13 50.57
C VAL A 15 -30.14 20.18 49.47
N ILE A 16 -31.45 20.05 49.24
CA ILE A 16 -31.97 19.18 48.19
C ILE A 16 -31.50 19.65 46.82
N MET A 17 -31.54 20.96 46.54
CA MET A 17 -31.08 21.51 45.28
C MET A 17 -29.58 21.32 45.09
N GLY A 18 -28.78 21.40 46.17
CA GLY A 18 -27.35 21.09 46.14
C GLY A 18 -27.07 19.63 45.77
N ILE A 19 -27.80 18.68 46.36
CA ILE A 19 -27.66 17.24 46.06
C ILE A 19 -28.09 16.96 44.61
N VAL A 20 -29.24 17.49 44.18
CA VAL A 20 -29.75 17.31 42.81
C VAL A 20 -28.80 17.93 41.79
N ALA A 21 -28.25 19.11 42.07
CA ALA A 21 -27.27 19.76 41.21
C ALA A 21 -25.97 18.93 41.11
N SER A 22 -25.49 18.37 42.22
CA SER A 22 -24.31 17.50 42.23
C SER A 22 -24.52 16.25 41.37
N ILE A 23 -25.63 15.53 41.59
CA ILE A 23 -25.97 14.33 40.82
C ILE A 23 -26.17 14.68 39.34
N GLY A 24 -26.85 15.79 39.04
CA GLY A 24 -27.04 16.26 37.67
C GLY A 24 -25.72 16.58 36.97
N ALA A 25 -24.77 17.23 37.67
CA ALA A 25 -23.45 17.54 37.13
C ALA A 25 -22.64 16.27 36.83
N GLU A 26 -22.67 15.28 37.73
CA GLU A 26 -22.00 13.98 37.53
C GLU A 26 -22.58 13.22 36.33
N ILE A 27 -23.91 13.18 36.19
CA ILE A 27 -24.57 12.54 35.03
C ILE A 27 -24.15 13.21 33.72
N ILE A 28 -24.14 14.54 33.66
CA ILE A 28 -23.75 15.29 32.46
C ILE A 28 -22.27 15.01 32.12
N ALA A 29 -21.38 15.03 33.12
CA ALA A 29 -19.96 14.73 32.92
C ALA A 29 -19.74 13.29 32.43
N SER A 30 -20.45 12.32 33.00
CA SER A 30 -20.39 10.91 32.59
C SER A 30 -20.95 10.71 31.18
N MET A 31 -22.07 11.34 30.83
CA MET A 31 -22.66 11.25 29.50
C MET A 31 -21.72 11.86 28.43
N TYR A 32 -21.11 12.99 28.74
CA TYR A 32 -20.16 13.66 27.84
C TYR A 32 -18.90 12.83 27.59
N SER A 33 -18.29 12.29 28.64
CA SER A 33 -17.11 11.42 28.51
C SER A 33 -17.41 10.14 27.71
N ASN A 34 -18.55 9.49 27.98
CA ASN A 34 -18.99 8.32 27.21
C ASN A 34 -19.25 8.66 25.74
N TYR A 35 -19.87 9.81 25.45
CA TYR A 35 -20.10 10.26 24.08
C TYR A 35 -18.78 10.51 23.33
N LEU A 36 -17.83 11.21 23.95
CA LEU A 36 -16.51 11.44 23.36
C LEU A 36 -15.79 10.11 23.08
N ARG A 37 -15.80 9.19 24.04
CA ARG A 37 -15.18 7.87 23.87
C ARG A 37 -15.80 7.09 22.71
N SER A 38 -17.13 7.01 22.64
CA SER A 38 -17.82 6.32 21.55
C SER A 38 -17.55 6.96 20.19
N ARG A 39 -17.56 8.30 20.12
CA ARG A 39 -17.24 9.03 18.89
C ARG A 39 -15.80 8.76 18.44
N THR A 40 -14.84 8.78 19.35
CA THR A 40 -13.43 8.51 19.05
C THR A 40 -13.22 7.08 18.56
N ILE A 41 -13.82 6.08 19.23
CA ILE A 41 -13.76 4.68 18.79
C ILE A 41 -14.32 4.53 17.37
N ASN A 42 -15.53 5.05 17.11
CA ASN A 42 -16.14 4.94 15.78
C ASN A 42 -15.29 5.61 14.69
N ARG A 43 -14.69 6.77 14.99
CA ARG A 43 -13.77 7.45 14.06
C ARG A 43 -12.54 6.59 13.79
N LEU A 44 -11.86 6.10 14.84
CA LEU A 44 -10.65 5.29 14.69
C LEU A 44 -10.95 3.97 13.97
N GLU A 45 -12.08 3.33 14.24
CA GLU A 45 -12.53 2.13 13.52
C GLU A 45 -12.71 2.40 12.03
N SER A 46 -13.39 3.49 11.68
CA SER A 46 -13.59 3.88 10.29
C SER A 46 -12.28 4.22 9.59
N GLN A 47 -11.39 4.96 10.25
CA GLN A 47 -10.10 5.33 9.67
C GLN A 47 -9.22 4.10 9.46
N THR A 48 -9.11 3.24 10.48
CA THR A 48 -8.31 2.00 10.40
C THR A 48 -8.84 1.07 9.29
N GLU A 49 -10.17 0.94 9.17
CA GLU A 49 -10.79 0.15 8.09
C GLU A 49 -10.47 0.72 6.70
N ILE A 50 -10.67 2.03 6.50
CA ILE A 50 -10.42 2.67 5.20
C ILE A 50 -8.94 2.54 4.82
N THR A 51 -8.01 2.76 5.75
CA THR A 51 -6.57 2.62 5.50
C THR A 51 -6.23 1.17 5.13
N LEU A 52 -6.74 0.18 5.86
CA LEU A 52 -6.52 -1.23 5.54
C LEU A 52 -7.13 -1.62 4.18
N GLU A 53 -8.30 -1.10 3.82
CA GLU A 53 -8.91 -1.31 2.51
C GLU A 53 -8.08 -0.70 1.38
N GLN A 54 -7.59 0.53 1.54
CA GLN A 54 -6.71 1.16 0.55
C GLN A 54 -5.45 0.34 0.31
N ILE A 55 -4.81 -0.12 1.38
CA ILE A 55 -3.63 -1.00 1.30
C ILE A 55 -4.00 -2.32 0.63
N ALA A 56 -5.10 -2.95 1.04
CA ALA A 56 -5.54 -4.23 0.50
C ALA A 56 -5.86 -4.17 -1.00
N LYS A 57 -6.48 -3.08 -1.46
CA LYS A 57 -6.79 -2.87 -2.89
C LYS A 57 -5.54 -2.73 -3.75
N ARG A 58 -4.48 -2.08 -3.25
CA ARG A 58 -3.19 -2.02 -3.94
C ARG A 58 -2.47 -3.37 -3.94
N LEU A 59 -2.50 -4.09 -2.81
CA LEU A 59 -1.92 -5.44 -2.70
C LEU A 59 -2.68 -6.50 -3.50
N GLN A 60 -3.93 -6.25 -3.88
CA GLN A 60 -4.70 -7.17 -4.72
C GLN A 60 -4.05 -7.34 -6.10
N TYR A 61 -3.45 -6.29 -6.64
CA TYR A 61 -2.74 -6.30 -7.91
C TYR A 61 -1.22 -6.46 -7.76
N ARG A 62 -0.76 -6.96 -6.61
CA ARG A 62 0.67 -7.25 -6.40
C ARG A 62 1.12 -8.42 -7.27
N ILE A 63 2.38 -8.38 -7.69
CA ILE A 63 3.05 -9.56 -8.23
C ILE A 63 3.43 -10.45 -7.03
N LYS A 64 2.84 -11.65 -6.94
CA LYS A 64 2.92 -12.46 -5.71
C LYS A 64 4.35 -12.81 -5.27
N GLY A 65 5.28 -12.97 -6.21
CA GLY A 65 6.69 -13.26 -5.91
C GLY A 65 7.53 -12.05 -5.50
N SER A 66 7.07 -10.82 -5.74
CA SER A 66 7.85 -9.60 -5.49
C SER A 66 7.66 -9.02 -4.09
N VAL A 67 6.81 -9.61 -3.27
CA VAL A 67 6.48 -9.06 -1.94
C VAL A 67 7.62 -9.34 -0.96
N ILE A 68 8.16 -8.28 -0.39
CA ILE A 68 9.29 -8.32 0.53
C ILE A 68 8.98 -7.60 1.84
N ALA A 69 9.73 -8.00 2.85
CA ALA A 69 9.80 -7.35 4.13
C ALA A 69 11.22 -6.79 4.30
N ARG A 70 11.34 -5.51 4.63
CA ARG A 70 12.63 -4.86 4.91
C ARG A 70 12.76 -4.48 6.38
N ASP A 71 13.96 -4.70 6.91
CA ASP A 71 14.41 -4.16 8.19
C ASP A 71 15.08 -2.79 7.96
N VAL A 72 14.50 -1.74 8.54
CA VAL A 72 14.99 -0.35 8.42
C VAL A 72 16.38 -0.17 9.06
N VAL A 73 16.71 -0.95 10.10
CA VAL A 73 17.98 -0.79 10.84
C VAL A 73 19.09 -1.62 10.20
N GLY A 74 18.78 -2.86 9.82
CA GLY A 74 19.76 -3.79 9.25
C GLY A 74 19.93 -3.66 7.74
N GLY A 75 18.99 -3.01 7.03
CA GLY A 75 18.94 -2.99 5.56
C GLY A 75 18.64 -4.36 4.94
N ASN A 76 18.41 -5.38 5.77
CA ASN A 76 18.17 -6.73 5.33
C ASN A 76 16.78 -6.83 4.71
N ILE A 77 16.70 -7.56 3.60
CA ILE A 77 15.46 -7.81 2.88
C ILE A 77 15.21 -9.32 2.91
N LEU A 78 13.97 -9.70 3.22
CA LEU A 78 13.51 -11.08 3.12
C LEU A 78 12.22 -11.14 2.30
N SER A 79 12.01 -12.27 1.62
CA SER A 79 10.71 -12.53 1.02
C SER A 79 9.67 -12.61 2.13
N LEU A 80 8.49 -12.05 1.89
CA LEU A 80 7.45 -12.07 2.92
C LEU A 80 6.98 -13.50 3.29
N ALA A 81 7.18 -14.46 2.38
CA ALA A 81 6.90 -15.88 2.62
C ALA A 81 7.95 -16.58 3.51
N ASP A 82 9.08 -15.93 3.80
CA ASP A 82 10.14 -16.50 4.62
C ASP A 82 9.70 -16.58 6.11
N PRO A 83 9.84 -17.74 6.77
CA PRO A 83 9.47 -17.89 8.18
C PRO A 83 10.30 -17.02 9.14
N ASN A 84 11.44 -16.49 8.70
CA ASN A 84 12.34 -15.66 9.49
C ASN A 84 11.92 -14.18 9.52
N VAL A 85 10.82 -13.79 8.86
CA VAL A 85 10.26 -12.44 8.96
C VAL A 85 9.75 -12.21 10.39
N GLY A 86 10.63 -11.64 11.21
CA GLY A 86 10.41 -11.32 12.61
C GLY A 86 9.89 -9.90 12.83
N SER A 87 9.88 -9.46 14.09
CA SER A 87 9.36 -8.16 14.49
C SER A 87 10.24 -6.96 14.10
N SER A 88 11.48 -7.18 13.66
CA SER A 88 12.38 -6.13 13.14
C SER A 88 11.97 -5.65 11.76
N TYR A 89 11.34 -6.51 10.96
CA TYR A 89 10.84 -6.18 9.63
C TYR A 89 9.52 -5.45 9.75
N ASN A 90 9.53 -4.17 9.38
CA ASN A 90 8.40 -3.26 9.57
C ASN A 90 8.06 -2.48 8.30
N VAL A 91 8.87 -2.60 7.24
CA VAL A 91 8.59 -2.07 5.92
C VAL A 91 8.10 -3.21 5.03
N LEU A 92 6.94 -2.99 4.41
CA LEU A 92 6.35 -3.91 3.44
C LEU A 92 6.50 -3.31 2.05
N GLU A 93 7.17 -4.00 1.12
CA GLU A 93 7.32 -3.54 -0.26
C GLU A 93 6.84 -4.59 -1.25
N TRP A 94 6.33 -4.15 -2.40
CA TRP A 94 5.91 -5.02 -3.48
C TRP A 94 5.88 -4.28 -4.81
N ILE A 95 5.97 -5.02 -5.90
CA ILE A 95 5.75 -4.48 -7.25
C ILE A 95 4.29 -4.67 -7.63
N GLY A 96 3.66 -3.59 -8.09
CA GLY A 96 2.28 -3.59 -8.57
C GLY A 96 2.18 -3.88 -10.06
N ALA A 97 1.26 -4.75 -10.44
CA ALA A 97 0.80 -4.84 -11.82
C ALA A 97 0.11 -3.53 -12.21
N SER A 98 0.31 -3.06 -13.43
CA SER A 98 -0.35 -1.87 -13.95
C SER A 98 -1.79 -2.17 -14.34
N ASN A 99 -2.66 -2.32 -13.35
CA ASN A 99 -4.07 -2.60 -13.55
C ASN A 99 -4.83 -1.42 -14.17
N GLU A 100 -4.37 -0.19 -13.95
CA GLU A 100 -4.99 1.02 -14.52
C GLU A 100 -4.80 1.06 -16.04
N SER A 101 -3.58 0.79 -16.52
CA SER A 101 -3.26 0.77 -17.96
C SER A 101 -3.84 -0.45 -18.69
N LEU A 102 -4.30 -1.47 -17.95
CA LEU A 102 -5.05 -2.59 -18.51
C LEU A 102 -6.47 -2.16 -18.95
N LEU A 103 -7.05 -1.17 -18.28
CA LEU A 103 -8.43 -0.73 -18.48
C LEU A 103 -8.50 0.26 -19.66
N GLY A 104 -8.67 -0.26 -20.88
CA GLY A 104 -8.86 0.54 -22.09
C GLY A 104 -10.14 0.16 -22.86
N THR A 105 -10.75 1.12 -23.55
CA THR A 105 -11.88 0.87 -24.47
C THR A 105 -11.64 1.57 -25.81
N PRO A 106 -11.94 0.93 -26.97
CA PRO A 106 -12.55 -0.39 -27.16
C PRO A 106 -11.57 -1.57 -26.94
N ARG A 107 -10.27 -1.30 -26.81
CA ARG A 107 -9.21 -2.29 -26.57
C ARG A 107 -8.48 -2.00 -25.26
N PRO A 108 -8.05 -3.03 -24.51
CA PRO A 108 -7.24 -2.81 -23.31
C PRO A 108 -5.90 -2.16 -23.69
N GLY A 109 -5.31 -1.37 -22.79
CA GLY A 109 -4.00 -0.78 -23.06
C GLY A 109 -2.92 -1.83 -23.26
N TRP A 110 -2.98 -2.95 -22.52
CA TRP A 110 -2.18 -4.14 -22.78
C TRP A 110 -3.02 -5.41 -22.56
N SER A 111 -2.84 -6.44 -23.39
CA SER A 111 -3.68 -7.65 -23.37
C SER A 111 -3.21 -8.71 -22.37
N GLY A 112 -1.94 -8.68 -21.97
CA GLY A 112 -1.33 -9.67 -21.08
C GLY A 112 -1.01 -11.00 -21.77
N PHE A 113 -1.14 -11.05 -23.10
CA PHE A 113 -0.77 -12.18 -23.94
C PHE A 113 0.12 -11.76 -25.11
N ILE A 114 1.17 -12.53 -25.34
CA ILE A 114 2.09 -12.42 -26.47
C ILE A 114 1.80 -13.56 -27.44
N ASP A 115 1.70 -13.22 -28.72
CA ASP A 115 1.65 -14.18 -29.81
C ASP A 115 3.08 -14.55 -30.21
N LEU A 116 3.57 -15.68 -29.69
CA LEU A 116 4.95 -16.14 -29.89
C LEU A 116 5.24 -16.58 -31.33
N GLU A 117 4.22 -16.99 -32.08
CA GLU A 117 4.34 -17.50 -33.45
C GLU A 117 4.13 -16.38 -34.49
N ASN A 118 3.85 -15.15 -34.06
CA ASN A 118 3.70 -14.02 -34.96
C ASN A 118 5.03 -13.67 -35.64
N ASN A 119 5.00 -13.34 -36.93
CA ASN A 119 6.19 -12.86 -37.65
C ASN A 119 6.83 -11.60 -37.05
N ASN A 120 6.07 -10.80 -36.28
CA ASN A 120 6.58 -9.60 -35.60
C ASN A 120 7.16 -9.89 -34.21
N THR A 121 6.97 -11.11 -33.69
CA THR A 121 7.62 -11.57 -32.46
C THR A 121 8.98 -12.17 -32.81
N ASN A 122 10.05 -11.52 -32.38
CA ASN A 122 11.41 -11.96 -32.66
C ASN A 122 12.25 -11.93 -31.38
N ARG A 123 12.58 -13.11 -30.87
CA ARG A 123 13.40 -13.27 -29.66
C ARG A 123 14.78 -12.65 -29.78
N THR A 124 15.38 -12.67 -30.96
CA THR A 124 16.74 -12.12 -31.18
C THR A 124 16.71 -10.59 -31.22
N ALA A 125 15.65 -10.02 -31.81
CA ALA A 125 15.47 -8.56 -31.87
C ALA A 125 14.75 -7.99 -30.63
N GLY A 126 14.33 -8.84 -29.69
CA GLY A 126 13.60 -8.43 -28.48
C GLY A 126 12.18 -7.94 -28.74
N THR A 127 11.56 -8.23 -29.90
CA THR A 127 10.21 -7.75 -30.22
C THR A 127 9.15 -8.78 -29.84
N LEU A 128 8.06 -8.34 -29.23
CA LEU A 128 6.97 -9.18 -28.75
C LEU A 128 5.63 -8.64 -29.26
N LYS A 129 4.90 -9.44 -30.05
CA LYS A 129 3.57 -9.07 -30.53
C LYS A 129 2.52 -9.33 -29.47
N THR A 130 1.81 -8.28 -29.07
CA THR A 130 0.70 -8.35 -28.11
C THR A 130 -0.59 -7.98 -28.83
N SER A 131 -1.20 -8.96 -29.47
CA SER A 131 -2.42 -8.76 -30.26
C SER A 131 -3.53 -8.14 -29.40
N GLU A 132 -4.29 -7.22 -29.98
CA GLU A 132 -5.35 -6.44 -29.32
C GLU A 132 -4.91 -5.43 -28.23
N SER A 133 -3.61 -5.31 -27.90
CA SER A 133 -3.12 -4.24 -27.04
C SER A 133 -3.15 -2.88 -27.73
N ASN A 134 -3.43 -1.83 -26.96
CA ASN A 134 -3.19 -0.44 -27.35
C ASN A 134 -2.13 0.19 -26.43
N LEU A 135 -0.87 -0.14 -26.69
CA LEU A 135 0.27 0.23 -25.85
C LEU A 135 0.49 1.75 -25.79
N THR A 136 0.01 2.51 -26.77
CA THR A 136 0.04 3.98 -26.73
C THR A 136 -0.90 4.52 -25.65
N ASP A 137 -2.07 3.92 -25.47
CA ASP A 137 -3.01 4.29 -24.40
C ASP A 137 -2.46 3.86 -23.03
N ALA A 138 -1.85 2.67 -22.97
CA ALA A 138 -1.13 2.23 -21.77
C ALA A 138 0.02 3.19 -21.40
N ALA A 139 0.82 3.61 -22.38
CA ALA A 139 1.91 4.58 -22.22
C ALA A 139 1.41 5.92 -21.67
N ASN A 140 0.34 6.47 -22.24
CA ASN A 140 -0.25 7.72 -21.74
C ASN A 140 -0.78 7.58 -20.31
N THR A 141 -1.44 6.46 -20.01
CA THR A 141 -1.98 6.19 -18.66
C THR A 141 -0.86 6.04 -17.64
N ILE A 142 0.18 5.26 -17.97
CA ILE A 142 1.33 5.05 -17.10
C ILE A 142 2.07 6.38 -16.88
N SER A 143 2.32 7.14 -17.95
CA SER A 143 2.96 8.46 -17.87
C SER A 143 2.19 9.42 -16.97
N ALA A 144 0.85 9.42 -17.04
CA ALA A 144 0.03 10.25 -16.17
C ALA A 144 0.05 9.81 -14.69
N LEU A 145 0.28 8.53 -14.41
CA LEU A 145 0.35 7.99 -13.05
C LEU A 145 1.74 8.15 -12.40
N THR A 146 2.79 8.21 -13.22
CA THR A 146 4.19 8.36 -12.78
C THR A 146 4.73 9.77 -13.01
N ASP A 147 3.87 10.77 -13.23
CA ASP A 147 4.26 12.15 -13.53
C ASP A 147 5.31 12.29 -14.66
N GLY A 148 5.30 11.36 -15.62
CA GLY A 148 6.20 11.31 -16.76
C GLY A 148 7.51 10.53 -16.56
N ASP A 149 7.73 9.87 -15.42
CA ASP A 149 8.95 9.06 -15.20
C ASP A 149 8.99 7.83 -16.11
N ILE A 150 7.84 7.15 -16.29
CA ILE A 150 7.69 6.00 -17.19
C ILE A 150 6.68 6.37 -18.28
N ASP A 151 7.05 6.23 -19.55
CA ASP A 151 6.15 6.47 -20.69
C ASP A 151 6.25 5.39 -21.78
N LEU A 152 6.94 4.28 -21.48
CA LEU A 152 7.23 3.19 -22.42
C LEU A 152 8.00 3.68 -23.66
N SER A 153 8.78 4.75 -23.55
CA SER A 153 9.82 5.11 -24.52
C SER A 153 11.20 4.64 -24.05
N ASN A 154 12.20 4.75 -24.93
CA ASN A 154 13.58 4.35 -24.62
C ASN A 154 14.17 5.29 -23.54
N GLY A 155 14.69 4.72 -22.46
CA GLY A 155 15.14 5.44 -21.26
C GLY A 155 14.03 5.76 -20.24
N LYS A 156 12.79 5.34 -20.50
CA LYS A 156 11.61 5.48 -19.64
C LYS A 156 10.72 4.23 -19.71
N GLU A 157 11.38 3.07 -19.71
CA GLU A 157 10.77 1.79 -19.93
C GLU A 157 9.97 1.27 -18.73
N ALA A 158 8.81 0.67 -19.01
CA ALA A 158 8.11 -0.13 -17.99
C ALA A 158 8.77 -1.49 -17.83
N ALA A 159 8.47 -2.21 -16.75
CA ALA A 159 8.88 -3.59 -16.59
C ALA A 159 7.82 -4.57 -17.10
N ILE A 160 8.25 -5.62 -17.81
CA ILE A 160 7.45 -6.79 -18.12
C ILE A 160 7.88 -7.97 -17.26
N ILE A 161 6.89 -8.73 -16.76
CA ILE A 161 7.08 -9.99 -16.04
C ILE A 161 6.32 -11.09 -16.77
N PHE A 162 7.00 -12.19 -17.08
CA PHE A 162 6.42 -13.37 -17.72
C PHE A 162 5.79 -14.31 -16.67
N LYS A 163 4.61 -14.84 -16.94
CA LYS A 163 3.89 -15.73 -16.01
C LYS A 163 4.23 -17.20 -16.27
N GLY A 164 4.24 -18.01 -15.21
CA GLY A 164 4.51 -19.45 -15.30
C GLY A 164 5.99 -19.80 -15.06
N ILE A 165 6.84 -18.78 -14.89
CA ILE A 165 8.23 -18.92 -14.45
C ILE A 165 8.26 -18.75 -12.93
N SER A 166 9.07 -19.55 -12.25
CA SER A 166 9.29 -19.44 -10.80
C SER A 166 10.40 -18.44 -10.52
N TYR A 167 10.04 -17.28 -9.98
CA TYR A 167 10.99 -16.24 -9.58
C TYR A 167 11.22 -16.24 -8.08
N ASN A 168 12.46 -15.97 -7.69
CA ASN A 168 12.88 -15.70 -6.32
C ASN A 168 12.88 -14.19 -6.06
N MET A 169 13.00 -13.83 -4.77
CA MET A 169 13.06 -12.43 -4.34
C MET A 169 14.15 -11.62 -5.05
N ALA A 170 15.34 -12.21 -5.20
CA ALA A 170 16.49 -11.54 -5.82
C ALA A 170 16.23 -11.15 -7.28
N ASP A 171 15.31 -11.85 -7.96
CA ASP A 171 15.05 -11.65 -9.38
C ASP A 171 14.26 -10.37 -9.69
N PHE A 172 13.75 -9.70 -8.65
CA PHE A 172 12.94 -8.48 -8.75
C PHE A 172 13.75 -7.18 -8.55
N GLY A 173 15.08 -7.25 -8.43
CA GLY A 173 15.94 -6.06 -8.40
C GLY A 173 16.00 -5.30 -7.08
N TRP A 174 15.56 -5.90 -5.97
CA TRP A 174 15.58 -5.25 -4.66
C TRP A 174 17.02 -4.99 -4.15
N GLY A 175 17.43 -3.72 -4.09
CA GLY A 175 18.63 -3.27 -3.37
C GLY A 175 19.99 -3.70 -3.95
N SER A 176 20.04 -4.16 -5.20
CA SER A 176 21.29 -4.55 -5.87
C SER A 176 21.59 -3.65 -7.06
N PRO A 177 22.71 -2.87 -7.06
CA PRO A 177 23.06 -1.90 -8.10
C PRO A 177 23.24 -2.45 -9.52
N ASN A 178 23.18 -3.77 -9.70
CA ASN A 178 23.47 -4.40 -10.98
C ASN A 178 22.47 -5.44 -11.41
N ASN A 179 21.41 -5.68 -10.61
CA ASN A 179 20.38 -6.66 -10.93
C ASN A 179 20.94 -7.92 -11.60
N SER A 180 22.06 -8.46 -11.08
CA SER A 180 22.79 -9.55 -11.76
C SER A 180 21.94 -10.81 -11.90
N ASP A 181 20.88 -10.88 -11.10
CA ASP A 181 19.90 -11.96 -11.05
C ASP A 181 18.48 -11.50 -11.48
N GLY A 182 18.34 -10.30 -12.05
CA GLY A 182 17.10 -9.63 -12.48
C GLY A 182 16.29 -10.27 -13.60
N SER A 183 16.22 -11.59 -13.61
CA SER A 183 15.56 -12.41 -14.62
C SER A 183 14.04 -12.27 -14.66
N ALA A 184 13.41 -11.64 -13.66
CA ALA A 184 11.97 -11.50 -13.60
C ALA A 184 11.43 -10.25 -14.29
N LEU A 185 12.21 -9.16 -14.31
CA LEU A 185 11.77 -7.85 -14.78
C LEU A 185 12.60 -7.43 -15.97
N HIS A 186 11.97 -7.38 -17.15
CA HIS A 186 12.64 -6.88 -18.34
C HIS A 186 12.10 -5.50 -18.72
N LYS A 187 12.99 -4.56 -19.03
CA LYS A 187 12.62 -3.22 -19.48
C LYS A 187 12.00 -3.30 -20.87
N VAL A 188 10.80 -2.76 -21.04
CA VAL A 188 10.07 -2.73 -22.31
C VAL A 188 9.61 -1.33 -22.69
N SER A 189 9.67 -1.06 -23.99
CA SER A 189 9.14 0.13 -24.64
C SER A 189 8.12 -0.26 -25.71
N VAL A 190 7.32 0.72 -26.15
CA VAL A 190 6.47 0.55 -27.32
C VAL A 190 7.36 0.46 -28.56
N GLY A 191 7.13 -0.58 -29.36
CA GLY A 191 7.84 -0.81 -30.62
C GLY A 191 7.33 0.05 -31.76
N ALA A 192 7.55 -0.43 -32.99
CA ALA A 192 7.18 0.31 -34.20
C ALA A 192 5.66 0.53 -34.35
N THR A 193 4.84 -0.33 -33.75
CA THR A 193 3.38 -0.23 -33.72
C THR A 193 2.86 -0.35 -32.29
N SER A 194 1.66 0.18 -32.04
CA SER A 194 1.03 0.23 -30.71
C SER A 194 0.63 -1.13 -30.13
N ASP A 195 0.98 -2.23 -30.78
CA ASP A 195 0.71 -3.61 -30.36
C ASP A 195 1.99 -4.46 -30.30
N ILE A 196 3.17 -3.85 -30.45
CA ILE A 196 4.47 -4.50 -30.30
C ILE A 196 5.18 -3.90 -29.08
N LEU A 197 5.63 -4.75 -28.17
CA LEU A 197 6.58 -4.39 -27.13
C LEU A 197 8.00 -4.71 -27.62
N THR A 198 8.95 -3.84 -27.31
CA THR A 198 10.37 -4.06 -27.57
C THR A 198 11.09 -4.13 -26.24
N ILE A 199 11.77 -5.23 -25.97
CA ILE A 199 12.66 -5.40 -24.83
C ILE A 199 13.90 -4.55 -25.09
N SER A 200 14.25 -3.69 -24.14
CA SER A 200 15.39 -2.78 -24.26
C SER A 200 16.70 -3.58 -24.37
N ASN A 201 17.58 -3.22 -25.31
CA ASN A 201 18.84 -3.93 -25.55
C ASN A 201 19.85 -3.80 -24.40
N ASP A 202 19.65 -2.80 -23.53
CA ASP A 202 20.44 -2.60 -22.31
C ASP A 202 19.94 -3.48 -21.14
N ALA A 203 18.86 -4.25 -21.34
CA ALA A 203 18.37 -5.23 -20.39
C ALA A 203 19.32 -6.43 -20.32
N ASN A 204 20.39 -6.29 -19.55
CA ASN A 204 21.10 -7.42 -18.98
C ASN A 204 20.41 -7.83 -17.67
N PRO A 205 19.98 -9.10 -17.51
CA PRO A 205 20.05 -10.19 -18.49
C PRO A 205 18.89 -10.21 -19.50
N THR A 206 19.18 -10.68 -20.71
CA THR A 206 18.17 -11.04 -21.71
C THR A 206 17.23 -12.10 -21.14
N PRO A 207 15.91 -12.09 -21.42
CA PRO A 207 15.01 -13.10 -20.88
C PRO A 207 15.48 -14.51 -21.21
N THR A 208 15.69 -15.32 -20.17
CA THR A 208 16.08 -16.74 -20.32
C THR A 208 14.94 -17.56 -20.88
N GLU A 209 13.70 -17.21 -20.50
CA GLU A 209 12.47 -17.84 -20.95
C GLU A 209 11.41 -16.76 -21.20
N ILE A 210 10.67 -16.89 -22.30
CA ILE A 210 9.58 -15.99 -22.67
C ILE A 210 8.33 -16.84 -22.83
N THR A 211 7.33 -16.57 -21.98
CA THR A 211 6.01 -17.19 -22.02
C THR A 211 4.99 -16.27 -22.70
N GLU A 212 3.90 -16.84 -23.20
CA GLU A 212 2.82 -16.05 -23.81
C GLU A 212 2.15 -15.11 -22.79
N GLN A 213 1.94 -15.56 -21.56
CA GLN A 213 1.31 -14.73 -20.53
C GLN A 213 2.30 -13.78 -19.87
N TYR A 214 1.93 -12.51 -19.74
CA TYR A 214 2.76 -11.50 -19.09
C TYR A 214 1.94 -10.53 -18.23
N THR A 215 2.65 -9.67 -17.50
CA THR A 215 2.09 -8.52 -16.78
C THR A 215 3.05 -7.35 -16.90
N LEU A 216 2.49 -6.15 -17.11
CA LEU A 216 3.26 -4.91 -17.05
C LEU A 216 3.25 -4.36 -15.63
N ALA A 217 4.39 -3.82 -15.21
CA ALA A 217 4.57 -3.07 -13.98
C ALA A 217 5.23 -1.73 -14.31
N HIS A 218 4.74 -0.66 -13.70
CA HIS A 218 5.32 0.68 -13.84
C HIS A 218 5.86 1.24 -12.52
N THR A 219 5.47 0.65 -11.39
CA THR A 219 5.87 1.15 -10.07
C THR A 219 5.90 0.05 -9.02
N ALA A 220 6.79 0.22 -8.05
CA ALA A 220 6.75 -0.46 -6.77
C ALA A 220 6.08 0.41 -5.71
N TYR A 221 5.60 -0.25 -4.66
CA TYR A 221 4.95 0.37 -3.51
C TYR A 221 5.65 -0.09 -2.25
N ALA A 222 5.82 0.82 -1.28
CA ALA A 222 6.30 0.47 0.04
C ALA A 222 5.44 1.14 1.12
N ILE A 223 5.19 0.43 2.21
CA ILE A 223 4.53 0.97 3.40
C ILE A 223 5.58 1.05 4.49
N VAL A 224 5.88 2.28 4.89
CA VAL A 224 6.97 2.62 5.79
C VAL A 224 6.41 3.34 7.03
N PRO A 225 6.64 2.82 8.24
CA PRO A 225 6.41 3.59 9.46
C PRO A 225 7.51 4.65 9.64
N SER A 226 7.14 5.92 9.81
CA SER A 226 8.09 7.04 9.86
C SER A 226 9.06 6.99 11.04
N ASN A 227 8.67 6.34 12.15
CA ASN A 227 9.52 6.18 13.32
C ASN A 227 9.32 4.80 13.95
N THR A 228 10.23 3.88 13.65
CA THR A 228 10.16 2.46 14.01
C THR A 228 10.31 2.17 15.51
N ASN A 229 10.85 3.14 16.26
CA ASN A 229 11.13 3.01 17.70
C ASN A 229 10.08 3.72 18.59
N SER A 230 9.09 4.37 17.99
CA SER A 230 8.03 5.06 18.69
C SER A 230 6.76 4.21 18.76
N THR A 231 5.98 4.37 19.84
CA THR A 231 4.62 3.82 19.95
C THR A 231 3.57 4.68 19.25
N ASP A 232 3.99 5.82 18.70
CA ASP A 232 3.20 6.74 17.87
C ASP A 232 4.03 7.10 16.64
N PHE A 233 3.57 6.67 15.46
CA PHE A 233 4.20 6.95 14.18
C PHE A 233 3.17 7.17 13.08
N ASN A 234 3.60 7.81 12.00
CA ASN A 234 2.81 7.93 10.80
C ASN A 234 3.10 6.74 9.87
N LEU A 235 2.05 6.21 9.26
CA LEU A 235 2.17 5.19 8.23
C LEU A 235 2.18 5.88 6.86
N THR A 236 3.28 5.75 6.13
CA THR A 236 3.49 6.42 4.85
C THR A 236 3.53 5.40 3.72
N LEU A 237 2.81 5.68 2.64
CA LEU A 237 2.94 5.00 1.35
C LEU A 237 4.02 5.68 0.54
N HIS A 238 5.00 4.90 0.11
CA HIS A 238 5.96 5.25 -0.92
C HIS A 238 5.51 4.60 -2.24
N TYR A 239 5.54 5.34 -3.33
CA TYR A 239 5.12 4.90 -4.65
C TYR A 239 5.94 5.63 -5.72
N ASN A 240 5.77 5.26 -6.99
CA ASN A 240 6.52 5.85 -8.10
C ASN A 240 8.04 5.69 -7.98
N TYR A 241 8.49 4.48 -7.66
CA TYR A 241 9.89 4.08 -7.79
C TYR A 241 10.01 2.74 -8.51
N GLN A 242 11.16 2.48 -9.14
CA GLN A 242 11.45 1.33 -9.99
C GLN A 242 12.68 0.55 -9.48
N PRO A 243 12.50 -0.53 -8.71
CA PRO A 243 13.60 -1.38 -8.24
C PRO A 243 14.46 -1.96 -9.39
N TRP A 244 13.85 -2.20 -10.55
CA TRP A 244 14.54 -2.67 -11.76
C TRP A 244 15.41 -1.59 -12.44
N ASP A 245 15.35 -0.34 -11.96
CA ASP A 245 16.24 0.75 -12.35
C ASP A 245 17.14 1.21 -11.19
N SER A 246 17.38 0.32 -10.22
CA SER A 246 18.21 0.59 -9.04
C SER A 246 17.68 1.68 -8.11
N GLU A 247 16.39 1.98 -8.17
CA GLU A 247 15.73 2.89 -7.23
C GLU A 247 15.26 2.16 -5.97
N GLU A 248 15.30 2.85 -4.84
CA GLU A 248 14.73 2.39 -3.58
C GLU A 248 13.46 3.15 -3.22
N TYR A 249 12.71 2.67 -2.22
CA TYR A 249 11.49 3.36 -1.78
C TYR A 249 11.73 4.80 -1.32
N THR A 250 12.98 5.15 -0.97
CA THR A 250 13.37 6.52 -0.61
C THR A 250 13.41 7.48 -1.78
N ASP A 251 13.55 6.99 -3.00
CA ASP A 251 13.61 7.79 -4.22
C ASP A 251 12.22 8.13 -4.78
N GLY A 252 11.20 7.37 -4.38
CA GLY A 252 9.82 7.56 -4.81
C GLY A 252 9.04 8.67 -4.09
N ASN A 253 7.83 8.92 -4.58
CA ASN A 253 6.86 9.84 -4.02
C ASN A 253 6.25 9.29 -2.72
N THR A 254 5.84 10.18 -1.81
CA THR A 254 5.29 9.81 -0.50
C THR A 254 3.87 10.35 -0.26
N SER A 255 3.06 9.58 0.46
CA SER A 255 1.73 9.97 0.90
C SER A 255 1.41 9.37 2.26
N VAL A 256 0.85 10.16 3.18
CA VAL A 256 0.49 9.68 4.53
C VAL A 256 -0.82 8.89 4.44
N LEU A 257 -0.77 7.60 4.82
CA LEU A 257 -1.93 6.70 4.85
C LEU A 257 -2.72 6.80 6.17
N ALA A 258 -2.00 6.96 7.28
CA ALA A 258 -2.58 7.13 8.60
C ALA A 258 -1.60 7.84 9.53
N GLU A 259 -2.15 8.67 10.41
CA GLU A 259 -1.44 9.33 11.51
C GLU A 259 -1.78 8.61 12.82
N HIS A 260 -0.87 8.70 13.79
CA HIS A 260 -1.07 8.10 15.12
C HIS A 260 -1.29 6.58 15.08
N ALA A 261 -0.47 5.90 14.28
CA ALA A 261 -0.38 4.46 14.30
C ALA A 261 0.53 4.00 15.45
N SER A 262 0.07 2.98 16.17
CA SER A 262 0.83 2.34 17.24
C SER A 262 1.41 0.99 16.83
N LEU A 263 0.80 0.34 15.84
CA LEU A 263 1.22 -0.97 15.37
C LEU A 263 0.83 -1.14 13.90
N PHE A 264 1.81 -1.52 13.08
CA PHE A 264 1.58 -2.06 11.76
C PHE A 264 2.35 -3.37 11.65
N ARG A 265 1.63 -4.47 11.41
CA ARG A 265 2.22 -5.82 11.27
C ARG A 265 1.62 -6.50 10.07
N PHE A 266 2.46 -7.28 9.41
CA PHE A 266 2.08 -8.06 8.27
C PHE A 266 2.70 -9.44 8.38
N LYS A 267 2.01 -10.44 7.85
CA LYS A 267 2.51 -11.81 7.75
C LYS A 267 1.90 -12.46 6.53
N GLN A 268 2.70 -13.22 5.79
CA GLN A 268 2.20 -14.12 4.77
C GLN A 268 2.22 -15.56 5.30
N ASP A 269 1.16 -16.27 4.98
CA ASP A 269 0.98 -17.69 5.26
C ASP A 269 0.52 -18.33 3.96
N GLU A 270 1.42 -19.06 3.32
CA GLU A 270 1.27 -19.58 1.95
C GLU A 270 0.88 -18.46 0.95
N SER A 271 -0.36 -18.47 0.45
CA SER A 271 -0.88 -17.48 -0.50
C SER A 271 -1.61 -16.31 0.16
N ILE A 272 -1.81 -16.36 1.48
CA ILE A 272 -2.66 -15.42 2.22
C ILE A 272 -1.79 -14.40 2.94
N LEU A 273 -2.05 -13.12 2.69
CA LEU A 273 -1.38 -12.02 3.37
C LEU A 273 -2.32 -11.43 4.42
N ARG A 274 -1.87 -11.35 5.67
CA ARG A 274 -2.62 -10.75 6.78
C ARG A 274 -1.95 -9.46 7.21
N LEU A 275 -2.74 -8.40 7.32
CA LEU A 275 -2.34 -7.09 7.81
C LEU A 275 -3.03 -6.81 9.13
N LYS A 276 -2.32 -6.16 10.04
CA LYS A 276 -2.84 -5.65 11.30
C LYS A 276 -2.40 -4.21 11.46
N LEU A 277 -3.36 -3.33 11.68
CA LEU A 277 -3.13 -1.91 11.94
C LEU A 277 -3.83 -1.51 13.23
N CYS A 278 -3.12 -0.80 14.10
CA CYS A 278 -3.68 -0.17 15.28
C CYS A 278 -3.46 1.34 15.23
N LEU A 279 -4.54 2.09 15.30
CA LEU A 279 -4.52 3.55 15.41
C LEU A 279 -4.94 3.95 16.82
N HIS A 280 -4.42 5.08 17.27
CA HIS A 280 -4.80 5.65 18.55
C HIS A 280 -5.18 7.11 18.42
N ASP A 281 -5.90 7.64 19.41
CA ASP A 281 -6.12 9.08 19.48
C ASP A 281 -4.87 9.79 20.00
N ALA A 282 -4.62 11.02 19.54
CA ALA A 282 -3.54 11.87 20.03
C ALA A 282 -3.86 12.45 21.44
N ASN A 283 -4.51 11.66 22.29
CA ASN A 283 -5.07 12.08 23.58
C ASN A 283 -6.00 13.32 23.47
N LEU A 284 -6.77 13.39 22.37
CA LEU A 284 -7.64 14.54 22.06
C LEU A 284 -8.79 14.72 23.06
N THR A 285 -9.10 13.67 23.82
CA THR A 285 -10.21 13.68 24.77
C THR A 285 -9.81 14.29 26.11
N GLY A 286 -8.52 14.31 26.47
CA GLY A 286 -8.03 14.85 27.75
C GLY A 286 -8.59 14.14 28.99
N VAL A 287 -9.25 12.99 28.81
CA VAL A 287 -9.99 12.27 29.84
C VAL A 287 -9.64 10.78 29.73
N GLY A 288 -8.82 10.29 30.65
CA GLY A 288 -8.47 8.87 30.77
C GLY A 288 -7.32 8.40 29.87
N ASP A 289 -7.27 7.09 29.64
CA ASP A 289 -6.23 6.44 28.84
C ASP A 289 -6.47 6.63 27.34
N ILE A 290 -5.36 6.63 26.58
CA ILE A 290 -5.35 6.68 25.11
C ILE A 290 -6.22 5.56 24.55
N ILE A 291 -7.13 5.90 23.64
CA ILE A 291 -8.01 4.93 23.01
C ILE A 291 -7.27 4.36 21.81
N VAL A 292 -7.04 3.04 21.83
CA VAL A 292 -6.41 2.30 20.72
C VAL A 292 -7.45 1.39 20.09
N VAL A 293 -7.54 1.43 18.75
CA VAL A 293 -8.38 0.53 17.95
C VAL A 293 -7.49 -0.23 16.99
N CYS A 294 -7.61 -1.56 17.00
CA CYS A 294 -6.88 -2.45 16.10
C CYS A 294 -7.84 -3.17 15.17
N LYS A 295 -7.50 -3.25 13.88
CA LYS A 295 -8.18 -4.09 12.90
C LYS A 295 -7.21 -4.93 12.11
N GLU A 296 -7.75 -6.01 11.53
CA GLU A 296 -7.01 -6.95 10.71
C GLU A 296 -7.70 -7.13 9.36
N LYS A 297 -6.91 -7.27 8.30
CA LYS A 297 -7.41 -7.52 6.94
C LYS A 297 -6.61 -8.64 6.30
N VAL A 298 -7.33 -9.49 5.57
CA VAL A 298 -6.76 -10.62 4.84
C VAL A 298 -6.87 -10.36 3.34
N ILE A 299 -5.79 -10.61 2.61
CA ILE A 299 -5.67 -10.46 1.17
C ILE A 299 -5.23 -11.80 0.55
N TYR A 300 -5.78 -12.12 -0.62
CA TYR A 300 -5.55 -13.37 -1.37
C TYR A 300 -4.67 -13.17 -2.61
#